data_AF-A0A6J7VS51-F1
#
_entry.id   AF-A0A6J7VS51-F1
#
_cell.length_a   1.000
_cell.length_b   1.000
_cell.length_c   1.000
_cell.angle_alpha   90.00
_cell.angle_beta   90.00
_cell.angle_gamma   90.00
#
_symmetry.space_group_name_H-M   'P 1'
#
loop_
_entity.id
_entity.type
_entity.pdbx_description
1 polymer ?
#
loop_
_entity_poly.entity_id
_entity_poly.type
_entity_poly.pdbx_seq_one_letter_code
_entity_poly.pdbx_strand_id
1 'polypeptide(L)'
;MELTGEIADGVVLNYLVSPDYNDQALEALARGAHKAGRSLDDIDRPQLVVCSVHEDRQTALDMARLMVTQYLGQQPHIMKASGVPQSLLDKVAEVLTWPATHEQVEAASKLVPDEIVELLTASGTPDEARAKVKHYIDHGCTSPILYPLGDVTATIDAFADWDPNA
;
A
#
# COMPACT_ATOMS: atom_id res chain seq x y z
N MET A 1 3.11 -0.76 -17.41
CA MET A 1 4.29 0.03 -16.97
C MET A 1 5.17 0.44 -18.14
N GLU A 2 5.74 -0.45 -18.97
CA GLU A 2 6.61 0.00 -20.08
C GLU A 2 5.93 0.99 -21.04
N LEU A 3 4.72 0.70 -21.53
CA LEU A 3 3.99 1.65 -22.38
C LEU A 3 3.77 2.99 -21.67
N THR A 4 3.45 2.96 -20.38
CA THR A 4 3.25 4.16 -19.56
C THR A 4 4.52 5.01 -19.51
N GLY A 5 5.69 4.39 -19.31
CA GLY A 5 6.96 5.13 -19.32
C GLY A 5 7.28 5.74 -20.68
N GLU A 6 6.84 5.11 -21.77
CA GLU A 6 7.05 5.62 -23.13
C GLU A 6 6.20 6.86 -23.43
N ILE A 7 4.91 6.83 -23.08
CA ILE A 7 3.93 7.82 -23.61
C ILE A 7 3.29 8.74 -22.56
N ALA A 8 3.35 8.42 -21.26
CA ALA A 8 2.59 9.14 -20.24
C ALA A 8 3.47 10.12 -19.44
N ASP A 9 2.84 11.13 -18.85
CA ASP A 9 3.48 12.04 -17.89
C ASP A 9 3.60 11.42 -16.50
N GLY A 10 2.86 10.35 -16.21
CA GLY A 10 2.90 9.69 -14.93
C GLY A 10 2.06 8.43 -14.82
N VAL A 11 2.16 7.76 -13.67
CA VAL A 11 1.37 6.59 -13.28
C VAL A 11 0.93 6.67 -11.84
N VAL A 12 -0.36 6.48 -11.59
CA VAL A 12 -0.87 6.25 -10.23
C VAL A 12 -0.59 4.80 -9.85
N LEU A 13 0.34 4.60 -8.92
CA LEU A 13 0.70 3.30 -8.38
C LEU A 13 -0.37 2.81 -7.40
N ASN A 14 -0.56 1.48 -7.39
CA ASN A 14 -1.67 0.84 -6.70
C ASN A 14 -1.46 0.83 -5.18
N TYR A 15 -2.53 1.00 -4.39
CA TYR A 15 -2.51 0.76 -2.95
C TYR A 15 -2.50 -0.73 -2.56
N LEU A 16 -2.30 -1.00 -1.26
CA LEU A 16 -2.22 -2.34 -0.67
C LEU A 16 -1.15 -3.21 -1.34
N VAL A 17 -0.03 -2.57 -1.65
CA VAL A 17 1.20 -3.19 -2.13
C VAL A 17 2.35 -2.80 -1.21
N SER A 18 3.37 -3.64 -1.13
CA SER A 18 4.59 -3.29 -0.40
C SER A 18 5.39 -2.20 -1.13
N PRO A 19 6.24 -1.43 -0.43
CA PRO A 19 7.18 -0.52 -1.09
C PRO A 19 8.04 -1.24 -2.16
N ASP A 20 8.54 -2.44 -1.86
CA ASP A 20 9.32 -3.27 -2.79
C ASP A 20 8.58 -3.63 -4.09
N TYR A 21 7.24 -3.63 -4.08
CA TYR A 21 6.46 -3.82 -5.31
C TYR A 21 6.73 -2.71 -6.33
N ASN A 22 7.09 -1.51 -5.86
CA ASN A 22 7.38 -0.37 -6.73
C ASN A 22 8.64 -0.60 -7.55
N ASP A 23 9.66 -1.27 -7.02
CA ASP A 23 10.95 -1.43 -7.71
C ASP A 23 10.78 -2.07 -9.09
N GLN A 24 9.95 -3.12 -9.18
CA GLN A 24 9.63 -3.77 -10.46
C GLN A 24 8.86 -2.85 -11.42
N ALA A 25 7.97 -2.00 -10.88
CA ALA A 25 7.26 -1.01 -11.66
C ALA A 25 8.21 0.08 -12.18
N LEU A 26 9.13 0.56 -11.35
CA LEU A 26 10.15 1.56 -11.69
C LEU A 26 11.08 1.06 -12.81
N GLU A 27 11.55 -0.18 -12.71
CA GLU A 27 12.38 -0.80 -13.77
C GLU A 27 11.64 -0.82 -15.12
N ALA A 28 10.36 -1.20 -15.10
CA ALA A 28 9.55 -1.23 -16.31
C ALA A 28 9.26 0.18 -16.85
N LEU A 29 8.99 1.16 -15.98
CA LEU A 29 8.82 2.56 -16.39
C LEU A 29 10.11 3.10 -17.03
N ALA A 30 11.27 2.85 -16.43
CA ALA A 30 12.56 3.30 -16.95
C ALA A 30 12.85 2.72 -18.34
N ARG A 31 12.53 1.43 -18.58
CA ARG A 31 12.64 0.83 -19.92
C ARG A 31 11.73 1.51 -20.94
N GLY A 32 10.51 1.89 -20.54
CA GLY A 32 9.59 2.66 -21.37
C GLY A 32 10.13 4.06 -21.70
N ALA A 33 10.55 4.80 -20.67
CA ALA A 33 11.09 6.16 -20.79
C ALA A 33 12.27 6.21 -21.76
N HIS A 34 13.19 5.25 -21.65
CA HIS A 34 14.35 5.15 -22.53
C HIS A 34 13.98 4.95 -24.00
N LYS A 35 12.89 4.24 -24.33
CA LYS A 35 12.42 4.09 -25.74
C LYS A 35 11.99 5.43 -26.34
N ALA A 36 11.48 6.34 -25.51
CA ALA A 36 11.07 7.68 -25.90
C ALA A 36 12.17 8.74 -25.72
N GLY A 37 13.39 8.35 -25.30
CA GLY A 37 14.48 9.30 -25.02
C GLY A 37 14.26 10.17 -23.77
N ARG A 38 13.45 9.69 -22.81
CA ARG A 38 13.11 10.35 -21.54
C ARG A 38 13.80 9.67 -20.35
N SER A 39 13.88 10.37 -19.22
CA SER A 39 14.30 9.82 -17.92
C SER A 39 13.09 9.32 -17.13
N LEU A 40 13.35 8.46 -16.14
CA LEU A 40 12.36 8.12 -15.11
C LEU A 40 11.95 9.36 -14.31
N ASP A 41 12.84 10.35 -14.16
CA ASP A 41 12.55 11.61 -13.46
C ASP A 41 11.48 12.46 -14.16
N ASP A 42 11.22 12.21 -15.45
CA ASP A 42 10.20 12.91 -16.25
C ASP A 42 8.80 12.28 -16.11
N ILE A 43 8.62 11.32 -15.20
CA ILE A 43 7.39 10.54 -15.04
C ILE A 43 6.93 10.63 -13.59
N ASP A 44 5.81 11.30 -13.33
CA ASP A 44 5.21 11.32 -12.01
C ASP A 44 4.75 9.92 -11.60
N ARG A 45 4.91 9.60 -10.33
CA ARG A 45 4.55 8.32 -9.72
C ARG A 45 3.77 8.52 -8.43
N PRO A 46 2.53 9.07 -8.49
CA PRO A 46 1.71 9.18 -7.29
C PRO A 46 1.41 7.79 -6.74
N GLN A 47 1.49 7.60 -5.42
CA GLN A 47 1.30 6.30 -4.78
C GLN A 47 0.07 6.34 -3.89
N LEU A 48 -0.94 5.53 -4.17
CA LEU A 48 -2.04 5.35 -3.23
C LEU A 48 -1.53 4.57 -2.02
N VAL A 49 -1.72 5.10 -0.81
CA VAL A 49 -1.31 4.48 0.45
C VAL A 49 -2.50 4.46 1.40
N VAL A 50 -2.93 3.26 1.82
CA VAL A 50 -3.90 3.12 2.91
C VAL A 50 -3.22 3.58 4.19
N CYS A 51 -3.81 4.58 4.84
CA CYS A 51 -3.25 5.22 6.01
C CYS A 51 -4.24 5.13 7.16
N SER A 52 -3.90 4.40 8.23
CA SER A 52 -4.72 4.28 9.43
C SER A 52 -3.94 4.81 10.62
N VAL A 53 -4.34 5.97 11.14
CA VAL A 53 -3.59 6.70 12.17
C VAL A 53 -4.38 6.72 13.45
N HIS A 54 -3.74 6.34 14.56
CA HIS A 54 -4.32 6.40 15.90
C HIS A 54 -3.21 6.52 16.96
N GLU A 55 -3.50 7.11 18.12
CA GLU A 55 -2.51 7.23 19.22
C GLU A 55 -2.14 5.86 19.80
N ASP A 56 -3.10 4.95 19.89
CA ASP A 56 -2.86 3.53 20.15
C ASP A 56 -2.59 2.78 18.85
N ARG A 57 -1.38 2.23 18.73
CA ARG A 57 -0.89 1.49 17.57
C ARG A 57 -1.79 0.31 17.21
N GLN A 58 -2.22 -0.47 18.20
CA GLN A 58 -2.99 -1.69 17.94
C GLN A 58 -4.33 -1.35 17.29
N THR A 59 -5.00 -0.30 17.77
CA THR A 59 -6.25 0.20 17.21
C THR A 59 -6.10 0.57 15.73
N ALA A 60 -5.01 1.24 15.33
CA ALA A 60 -4.72 1.55 13.93
C ALA A 60 -4.53 0.28 13.07
N LEU A 61 -3.75 -0.68 13.56
CA LEU A 61 -3.54 -1.95 12.85
C LEU A 61 -4.83 -2.75 12.72
N ASP A 62 -5.66 -2.77 13.76
CA ASP A 62 -6.93 -3.49 13.79
C ASP A 62 -7.95 -2.93 12.79
N MET A 63 -8.02 -1.60 12.67
CA MET A 63 -8.84 -0.94 11.64
C MET A 63 -8.39 -1.32 10.23
N ALA A 64 -7.08 -1.31 9.96
CA ALA A 64 -6.53 -1.66 8.66
C ALA A 64 -6.65 -3.15 8.33
N ARG A 65 -6.60 -4.04 9.34
CA ARG A 65 -6.58 -5.49 9.15
C ARG A 65 -7.82 -6.00 8.43
N LEU A 66 -9.00 -5.44 8.71
CA LEU A 66 -10.23 -5.86 8.03
C LEU A 66 -10.16 -5.59 6.52
N MET A 67 -9.69 -4.41 6.13
CA MET A 67 -9.51 -4.06 4.72
C MET A 67 -8.46 -4.95 4.06
N VAL A 68 -7.30 -5.13 4.70
CA VAL A 68 -6.23 -6.00 4.21
C VAL A 68 -6.76 -7.42 4.01
N THR A 69 -7.48 -7.96 4.98
CA THR A 69 -8.06 -9.32 4.91
C THR A 69 -9.00 -9.48 3.72
N GLN A 70 -9.88 -8.50 3.50
CA GLN A 70 -10.78 -8.52 2.35
C GLN A 70 -10.00 -8.53 1.03
N TYR A 71 -8.92 -7.75 0.94
CA TYR A 71 -8.06 -7.71 -0.25
C TYR A 71 -7.20 -8.96 -0.46
N LEU A 72 -6.77 -9.62 0.62
CA LEU A 72 -6.07 -10.91 0.58
C LEU A 72 -6.89 -11.97 -0.16
N GLY A 73 -8.21 -12.04 0.10
CA GLY A 73 -9.07 -12.98 -0.61
C GLY A 73 -9.52 -12.51 -2.00
N GLN A 74 -9.69 -11.21 -2.23
CA GLN A 74 -10.13 -10.69 -3.54
C GLN A 74 -9.02 -10.68 -4.60
N GLN A 75 -7.80 -10.33 -4.22
CA GLN A 75 -6.70 -10.08 -5.16
C GLN A 75 -5.40 -10.79 -4.74
N PRO A 76 -5.40 -12.13 -4.59
CA PRO A 76 -4.26 -12.87 -4.04
C PRO A 76 -2.97 -12.73 -4.87
N HIS A 77 -3.08 -12.46 -6.17
CA HIS A 77 -1.93 -12.25 -7.06
C HIS A 77 -1.17 -10.95 -6.75
N ILE A 78 -1.87 -9.87 -6.41
CA ILE A 78 -1.24 -8.60 -6.00
C ILE A 78 -0.53 -8.76 -4.66
N MET A 79 -1.16 -9.49 -3.75
CA MET A 79 -0.64 -9.74 -2.40
C MET A 79 0.63 -10.58 -2.44
N LYS A 80 0.63 -11.62 -3.27
CA LYS A 80 1.83 -12.42 -3.54
C LYS A 80 2.95 -11.58 -4.13
N ALA A 81 2.64 -10.72 -5.10
CA ALA A 81 3.63 -9.80 -5.68
C ALA A 81 4.16 -8.78 -4.65
N SER A 82 3.39 -8.51 -3.60
CA SER A 82 3.74 -7.64 -2.47
C SER A 82 4.50 -8.37 -1.35
N GLY A 83 4.86 -9.64 -1.54
CA GLY A 83 5.62 -10.43 -0.56
C GLY A 83 4.80 -11.18 0.47
N VAL A 84 3.46 -11.17 0.37
CA VAL A 84 2.61 -11.96 1.27
C VAL A 84 2.84 -13.46 1.04
N PRO A 85 3.11 -14.27 2.09
CA PRO A 85 3.33 -15.69 1.94
C PRO A 85 2.11 -16.41 1.35
N GLN A 86 2.35 -17.31 0.39
CA GLN A 86 1.30 -18.14 -0.21
C GLN A 86 0.52 -18.92 0.87
N SER A 87 1.21 -19.42 1.89
CA SER A 87 0.59 -20.15 3.00
C SER A 87 -0.42 -19.32 3.80
N LEU A 88 -0.25 -17.99 3.87
CA LEU A 88 -1.25 -17.12 4.50
C LEU A 88 -2.44 -16.90 3.57
N LEU A 89 -2.20 -16.69 2.28
CA LEU A 89 -3.26 -16.54 1.27
C LEU A 89 -4.17 -17.78 1.25
N ASP A 90 -3.57 -18.98 1.30
CA ASP A 90 -4.31 -20.24 1.30
C ASP A 90 -5.19 -20.36 2.56
N LYS A 91 -4.64 -20.04 3.75
CA LYS A 91 -5.41 -20.03 5.02
C LYS A 91 -6.55 -19.02 5.01
N VAL A 92 -6.34 -17.83 4.47
CA VAL A 92 -7.40 -16.81 4.35
C VAL A 92 -8.48 -17.30 3.39
N ALA A 93 -8.11 -17.93 2.27
CA ALA A 93 -9.06 -18.45 1.27
C ALA A 93 -9.92 -19.61 1.79
N GLU A 94 -9.46 -20.37 2.80
CA GLU A 94 -10.26 -21.40 3.47
C GLU A 94 -11.46 -20.81 4.25
N VAL A 95 -11.34 -19.58 4.73
CA VAL A 95 -12.38 -18.90 5.53
C VAL A 95 -13.18 -17.90 4.68
N LEU A 96 -12.47 -17.16 3.82
CA LEU A 96 -13.02 -16.04 3.06
C LEU A 96 -13.32 -16.47 1.61
N THR A 97 -14.56 -16.89 1.37
CA THR A 97 -15.06 -17.28 0.05
C THR A 97 -15.75 -16.12 -0.67
N TRP A 98 -15.75 -16.10 -2.00
CA TRP A 98 -16.44 -15.05 -2.77
C TRP A 98 -17.93 -15.38 -3.02
N PRO A 99 -18.87 -14.43 -2.83
CA PRO A 99 -18.70 -13.10 -2.25
C PRO A 99 -18.53 -13.17 -0.72
N ALA A 100 -17.55 -12.43 -0.19
CA ALA A 100 -17.23 -12.45 1.23
C ALA A 100 -18.27 -11.68 2.05
N THR A 101 -18.76 -12.29 3.14
CA THR A 101 -19.57 -11.57 4.14
C THR A 101 -18.67 -10.83 5.13
N HIS A 102 -19.24 -9.85 5.85
CA HIS A 102 -18.52 -9.14 6.91
C HIS A 102 -18.01 -10.11 7.99
N GLU A 103 -18.83 -11.08 8.41
CA GLU A 103 -18.47 -12.10 9.38
C GLU A 103 -17.29 -12.97 8.90
N GLN A 104 -17.25 -13.31 7.61
CA GLN A 104 -16.10 -14.03 7.04
C GLN A 104 -14.82 -13.18 7.06
N VAL A 105 -14.92 -11.87 6.78
CA VAL A 105 -13.77 -10.95 6.87
C VAL A 105 -13.26 -10.87 8.31
N GLU A 106 -14.15 -10.71 9.30
CA GLU A 106 -13.79 -10.69 10.72
C GLU A 106 -13.19 -12.02 11.21
N ALA A 107 -13.70 -13.15 10.72
CA ALA A 107 -13.16 -14.46 11.05
C ALA A 107 -11.77 -14.67 10.44
N ALA A 108 -11.59 -14.32 9.17
CA ALA A 108 -10.32 -14.45 8.46
C ALA A 108 -9.26 -13.45 8.96
N SER A 109 -9.66 -12.27 9.44
CA SER A 109 -8.72 -11.24 9.90
C SER A 109 -7.90 -11.69 11.09
N LYS A 110 -8.42 -12.63 11.90
CA LYS A 110 -7.69 -13.25 13.01
C LYS A 110 -6.48 -14.08 12.56
N LEU A 111 -6.39 -14.43 11.27
CA LEU A 111 -5.27 -15.14 10.67
C LEU A 111 -4.19 -14.19 10.14
N VAL A 112 -4.51 -12.91 9.97
CA VAL A 112 -3.63 -11.90 9.37
C VAL A 112 -2.79 -11.26 10.48
N PRO A 113 -1.48 -11.49 10.51
CA PRO A 113 -0.65 -10.93 11.55
C PRO A 113 -0.31 -9.46 11.24
N ASP A 114 0.15 -8.73 12.25
CA ASP A 114 0.41 -7.29 12.17
C ASP A 114 1.42 -6.95 11.09
N GLU A 115 2.46 -7.76 10.92
CA GLU A 115 3.50 -7.52 9.90
C GLU A 115 2.94 -7.49 8.47
N ILE A 116 1.82 -8.19 8.21
CA ILE A 116 1.16 -8.15 6.88
C ILE A 116 0.37 -6.87 6.71
N VAL A 117 -0.24 -6.36 7.78
CA VAL A 117 -0.91 -5.05 7.76
C VAL A 117 0.12 -3.95 7.53
N GLU A 118 1.21 -3.97 8.27
CA GLU A 118 2.31 -3.01 8.16
C GLU A 118 3.04 -3.09 6.82
N LEU A 119 3.13 -4.28 6.23
CA LEU A 119 3.74 -4.46 4.91
C LEU A 119 2.99 -3.66 3.84
N LEU A 120 1.66 -3.65 3.92
CA LEU A 120 0.77 -3.18 2.85
C LEU A 120 0.13 -1.80 3.11
N THR A 121 0.27 -1.26 4.33
CA THR A 121 -0.39 -0.01 4.75
C THR A 121 0.53 0.86 5.60
N ALA A 122 0.27 2.16 5.63
CA ALA A 122 0.81 3.11 6.59
C ALA A 122 -0.09 3.17 7.83
N SER A 123 -0.03 2.13 8.67
CA SER A 123 -0.90 2.00 9.84
C SER A 123 -0.09 2.00 11.13
N GLY A 124 -0.55 2.76 12.13
CA GLY A 124 0.09 2.84 13.44
C GLY A 124 -0.08 4.22 14.09
N THR A 125 0.89 4.57 14.93
CA THR A 125 1.02 5.94 15.45
C THR A 125 1.34 6.93 14.32
N PRO A 126 1.14 8.25 14.51
CA PRO A 126 1.52 9.26 13.51
C PRO A 126 2.96 9.12 12.99
N ASP A 127 3.92 8.84 13.88
CA ASP A 127 5.32 8.67 13.50
C ASP A 127 5.56 7.41 12.65
N GLU A 128 4.89 6.31 12.97
CA GLU A 128 4.97 5.06 12.21
C GLU A 128 4.33 5.19 10.83
N ALA A 129 3.18 5.87 10.74
CA ALA A 129 2.53 6.17 9.48
C ALA A 129 3.43 7.04 8.58
N ARG A 130 4.03 8.10 9.12
CA ARG A 130 5.01 8.94 8.39
C ARG A 130 6.23 8.14 7.94
N ALA A 131 6.79 7.31 8.82
CA ALA A 131 7.93 6.47 8.49
C ALA A 131 7.61 5.51 7.33
N LYS A 132 6.42 4.91 7.33
CA LYS A 132 5.97 4.06 6.23
C LYS A 132 5.72 4.85 4.95
N VAL A 133 5.12 6.03 5.01
CA VAL A 133 4.96 6.90 3.83
C VAL A 133 6.31 7.32 3.26
N LYS A 134 7.27 7.67 4.11
CA LYS A 134 8.66 7.92 3.70
C LYS A 134 9.27 6.71 3.01
N HIS A 135 9.01 5.51 3.51
CA HIS A 135 9.49 4.29 2.90
C HIS A 135 8.97 4.12 1.45
N TYR A 136 7.71 4.47 1.17
CA TYR A 136 7.21 4.51 -0.21
C TYR A 136 7.90 5.59 -1.07
N ILE A 137 8.19 6.77 -0.50
CA ILE A 137 8.93 7.84 -1.19
C ILE A 137 10.33 7.36 -1.58
N ASP A 138 11.02 6.73 -0.65
CA ASP A 138 12.35 6.16 -0.86
C ASP A 138 12.33 5.04 -1.93
N HIS A 139 11.17 4.42 -2.18
CA HIS A 139 10.92 3.44 -3.25
C HIS A 139 10.20 4.05 -4.46
N GLY A 140 10.54 5.30 -4.77
CA GLY A 140 10.17 5.95 -6.02
C GLY A 140 8.76 6.55 -6.06
N CYS A 141 8.01 6.57 -4.96
CA CYS A 141 6.82 7.43 -4.89
C CYS A 141 7.24 8.90 -4.98
N THR A 142 6.59 9.64 -5.88
CA THR A 142 6.80 11.10 -6.04
C THR A 142 5.80 11.92 -5.25
N SER A 143 4.58 11.40 -5.07
CA SER A 143 3.48 12.07 -4.39
C SER A 143 2.60 11.04 -3.68
N PRO A 144 2.71 10.89 -2.36
CA PRO A 144 1.83 9.99 -1.61
C PRO A 144 0.39 10.50 -1.63
N ILE A 145 -0.53 9.66 -2.10
CA ILE A 145 -1.97 9.89 -2.03
C ILE A 145 -2.49 9.08 -0.83
N LEU A 146 -2.67 9.75 0.30
CA LEU A 146 -3.11 9.11 1.53
C LEU A 146 -4.62 8.84 1.46
N TYR A 147 -4.98 7.56 1.57
CA TYR A 147 -6.36 7.13 1.79
C TYR A 147 -6.58 6.99 3.30
N PRO A 148 -7.29 7.92 3.96
CA PRO A 148 -7.50 7.86 5.40
C PRO A 148 -8.50 6.76 5.74
N LEU A 149 -8.04 5.74 6.45
CA LEU A 149 -8.84 4.65 6.98
C LEU A 149 -9.07 4.85 8.47
N GLY A 150 -10.28 5.25 8.83
CA GLY A 150 -10.66 5.62 10.21
C GLY A 150 -10.88 7.12 10.33
N ASP A 151 -10.23 7.76 11.30
CA ASP A 151 -10.35 9.20 11.53
C ASP A 151 -9.57 10.00 10.47
N VAL A 152 -10.31 10.68 9.60
CA VAL A 152 -9.76 11.53 8.55
C VAL A 152 -8.97 12.71 9.12
N THR A 153 -9.43 13.29 10.24
CA THR A 153 -8.78 14.45 10.87
C THR A 153 -7.45 14.04 11.47
N ALA A 154 -7.40 12.88 12.14
CA ALA A 154 -6.16 12.33 12.68
C ALA A 154 -5.10 12.12 11.59
N THR A 155 -5.49 11.60 10.42
CA THR A 155 -4.57 11.48 9.27
C THR A 155 -4.15 12.84 8.72
N ILE A 156 -5.04 13.83 8.63
CA ILE A 156 -4.67 15.17 8.18
C ILE A 156 -3.68 15.81 9.16
N ASP A 157 -3.99 15.81 10.45
CA ASP A 157 -3.17 16.41 11.51
C ASP A 157 -1.80 15.72 11.60
N ALA A 158 -1.75 14.40 11.42
CA ALA A 158 -0.50 13.66 11.39
C ALA A 158 0.43 14.11 10.26
N PHE A 159 -0.07 14.64 9.15
CA PHE A 159 0.74 14.99 7.98
C PHE A 159 0.78 16.49 7.64
N ALA A 160 0.00 17.33 8.33
CA ALA A 160 -0.18 18.75 7.99
C ALA A 160 1.13 19.56 7.89
N ASP A 161 2.07 19.31 8.81
CA ASP A 161 3.38 19.98 8.86
C ASP A 161 4.55 19.00 8.62
N TRP A 162 4.26 17.82 8.06
CA TRP A 162 5.28 16.81 7.82
C TRP A 162 6.03 17.07 6.52
N ASP A 163 7.36 17.19 6.63
CA ASP A 163 8.26 17.19 5.48
C ASP A 163 9.10 15.90 5.51
N PRO A 164 9.02 15.04 4.48
CA PRO A 164 9.82 13.82 4.40
C PRO A 164 11.34 14.07 4.27
N ASN A 165 11.78 15.31 4.00
CA ASN A 165 13.18 15.69 3.80
C ASN A 165 13.74 16.60 4.91
N ALA A 166 12.95 16.96 5.92
CA ALA A 166 13.37 17.82 7.03
C ALA A 166 14.28 17.11 8.04
#